data_AF-A0A365T836-F1
#
_entry.id   AF-A0A365T836-F1
#
_cell.length_a   1.000
_cell.length_b   1.000
_cell.length_c   1.000
_cell.angle_alpha   90.00
_cell.angle_beta   90.00
_cell.angle_gamma   90.00
#
_symmetry.space_group_name_H-M   'P 1'
#
loop_
_entity.id
_entity.type
_entity.pdbx_description
1 polymer ?
#
loop_
_entity_poly.entity_id
_entity_poly.type
_entity_poly.pdbx_seq_one_letter_code
_entity_poly.pdbx_strand_id
1 'polypeptide(L)' 'MEYCVDNLPNDLRAALPAECVGWPCLQRCGLCYDEPFLAVDGELVTGDDHEELLADAGVSPDR' A
#
# COMPACT_ATOMS: atom_id res chain seq x y z
N MET A 1 4.45 -6.71 -5.16
CA MET A 1 3.97 -5.44 -4.56
C MET A 1 4.59 -5.28 -3.19
N GLU A 2 5.04 -4.07 -2.87
CA GLU A 2 5.61 -3.69 -1.59
C GLU A 2 4.78 -2.55 -0.99
N TYR A 3 4.59 -2.56 0.32
CA TYR A 3 3.81 -1.52 1.01
C TYR A 3 4.51 -1.02 2.27
N CYS A 4 4.22 0.23 2.65
CA CYS A 4 4.69 0.79 3.91
C CYS A 4 3.72 0.38 5.04
N VAL A 5 4.24 -0.32 6.05
CA VAL A 5 3.46 -0.81 7.20
C VAL A 5 2.82 0.33 7.99
N ASP A 6 3.46 1.51 8.00
CA ASP A 6 2.96 2.69 8.71
C ASP A 6 1.97 3.51 7.88
N ASN A 7 2.01 3.40 6.55
CA ASN A 7 1.07 4.09 5.67
C ASN A 7 -0.24 3.30 5.54
N LEU A 8 -0.18 1.98 5.47
CA LEU A 8 -1.36 1.13 5.28
C LEU A 8 -1.98 0.64 6.61
N PRO A 9 -3.27 0.92 6.86
CA PRO A 9 -4.02 0.43 8.03
C PRO A 9 -3.93 -1.09 8.24
N ASN A 10 -4.08 -1.55 9.50
CA ASN A 10 -3.89 -2.97 9.85
C ASN A 10 -4.91 -3.91 9.19
N ASP A 11 -6.16 -3.48 9.12
CA ASP A 11 -7.26 -4.16 8.46
C ASP A 11 -7.00 -4.33 6.96
N LEU A 12 -6.54 -3.28 6.28
CA LEU A 12 -6.17 -3.36 4.87
C LEU A 12 -4.95 -4.26 4.64
N ARG A 13 -3.95 -4.22 5.53
CA ARG A 13 -2.80 -5.14 5.48
C ARG A 13 -3.22 -6.60 5.62
N ALA A 14 -4.24 -6.90 6.41
CA ALA A 14 -4.75 -8.25 6.59
C ALA A 14 -5.49 -8.79 5.35
N ALA A 15 -6.00 -7.89 4.50
CA ALA A 15 -6.68 -8.23 3.25
C ALA A 15 -5.72 -8.35 2.05
N LEU A 16 -4.43 -8.03 2.21
CA LEU A 16 -3.46 -8.13 1.14
C LEU A 16 -3.12 -9.58 0.79
N PRO A 17 -2.88 -9.90 -0.50
CA PRO A 17 -2.32 -11.18 -0.92
C PRO A 17 -0.99 -11.49 -0.22
N ALA A 18 -0.71 -12.78 0.02
CA ALA A 18 0.46 -13.24 0.77
C ALA A 18 1.80 -12.90 0.10
N GLU A 19 1.80 -12.65 -1.22
CA GLU A 19 2.95 -12.18 -1.99
C GLU A 19 3.29 -10.70 -1.76
N CYS A 20 2.42 -9.93 -1.09
CA CYS A 20 2.70 -8.55 -0.76
C CYS A 20 3.71 -8.47 0.39
N VAL A 21 4.78 -7.69 0.20
CA VAL A 21 5.84 -7.56 1.21
C VAL A 21 5.70 -6.22 1.94
N GLY A 22 5.49 -6.29 3.25
CA GLY A 22 5.44 -5.11 4.11
C GLY A 22 6.82 -4.67 4.54
N TRP A 23 7.15 -3.39 4.33
CA TRP A 23 8.37 -2.76 4.83
C TRP A 23 8.04 -1.64 5.83
N PRO A 24 8.82 -1.49 6.90
CA PRO A 24 8.61 -0.39 7.85
C PRO A 24 8.82 0.98 7.20
N CYS A 25 9.76 1.10 6.25
CA CYS A 25 9.93 2.31 5.45
C CYS A 25 10.47 1.97 4.06
N LEU A 26 9.78 2.43 3.02
CA LEU A 26 10.20 2.29 1.62
C LEU A 26 11.20 3.38 1.19
N GLN A 27 11.96 3.93 2.15
CA GLN A 27 12.83 5.10 2.00
C GLN A 27 12.10 6.34 1.42
N ARG A 28 10.80 6.46 1.72
CA ARG A 28 9.93 7.58 1.34
C ARG A 28 9.51 8.39 2.56
N CYS A 29 10.46 8.68 3.44
CA CYS A 29 10.21 9.45 4.66
C CYS A 29 9.51 10.77 4.32
N GLY A 30 8.35 11.01 4.93
CA GLY A 30 7.51 12.20 4.70
C GLY A 30 6.25 11.92 3.87
N LEU A 31 6.31 11.02 2.89
CA LEU A 31 5.14 10.68 2.06
C LEU A 31 4.15 9.76 2.78
N CYS A 32 4.64 8.90 3.68
CA CYS A 32 3.80 7.99 4.47
C CYS A 32 2.82 8.67 5.43
N TYR A 33 3.03 9.96 5.71
CA TYR A 33 2.14 10.77 6.55
C TYR A 33 1.37 11.83 5.75
N ASP A 34 1.61 11.91 4.44
CA ASP A 34 1.03 12.94 3.56
C ASP A 34 -0.14 12.36 2.75
N GLU A 35 0.07 11.19 2.12
CA GLU A 35 -0.92 10.55 1.26
C GLU A 35 -0.81 9.00 1.25
N PRO A 36 -1.88 8.29 0.84
CA PRO A 36 -1.85 6.85 0.55
C PRO A 36 -0.91 6.50 -0.61
N PHE A 37 -0.04 5.49 -0.43
CA PHE A 37 0.81 5.00 -1.52
C PHE A 37 1.20 3.52 -1.42
N LEU A 38 1.51 2.93 -2.57
CA LEU A 38 2.07 1.58 -2.73
C LEU A 38 3.31 1.63 -3.62
N ALA A 39 4.14 0.58 -3.53
CA ALA A 39 5.19 0.31 -4.50
C ALA A 39 4.84 -0.94 -5.31
N VAL A 40 4.57 -0.77 -6.60
CA VAL A 40 4.26 -1.86 -7.54
C VAL A 40 5.42 -1.97 -8.50
N ASP A 41 6.16 -3.09 -8.46
CA ASP A 41 7.33 -3.33 -9.31
C ASP A 41 8.40 -2.22 -9.27
N GLY A 42 8.54 -1.55 -8.12
CA GLY A 42 9.49 -0.45 -7.91
C GLY A 42 8.96 0.92 -8.32
N GLU A 43 7.75 0.99 -8.89
CA GLU A 43 7.05 2.23 -9.21
C GLU A 43 6.11 2.63 -8.06
N LEU A 44 6.06 3.94 -7.79
CA LEU A 44 5.16 4.49 -6.78
C LEU A 44 3.76 4.66 -7.40
N VAL A 45 2.76 4.09 -6.76
CA VAL A 45 1.36 4.33 -7.05
C VAL A 45 0.78 5.13 -5.88
N THR A 46 0.06 6.19 -6.16
CA THR A 46 -0.66 7.03 -5.18
C THR A 46 -2.14 7.09 -5.55
N GLY A 47 -2.99 7.47 -4.60
CA GLY A 47 -4.44 7.53 -4.77
C GLY A 47 -5.08 8.43 -3.72
N ASP A 48 -6.35 8.81 -3.92
CA ASP A 48 -7.03 9.72 -3.00
C ASP A 48 -7.31 9.05 -1.64
N ASP A 49 -7.51 7.73 -1.64
CA ASP A 49 -7.61 6.88 -0.45
C ASP A 49 -6.97 5.50 -0.66
N HIS A 50 -6.85 4.72 0.42
CA HIS A 50 -6.25 3.39 0.37
C HIS A 50 -7.12 2.35 -0.35
N GLU A 51 -8.44 2.53 -0.43
CA GLU A 51 -9.34 1.57 -1.10
C GLU A 51 -9.20 1.71 -2.61
N GLU A 52 -9.21 2.94 -3.13
CA GLU A 52 -8.98 3.25 -4.54
C GLU A 52 -7.60 2.77 -4.98
N LEU A 53 -6.57 3.06 -4.17
CA LEU A 53 -5.20 2.63 -4.40
C LEU A 53 -5.07 1.10 -4.53
N LEU A 54 -5.77 0.34 -3.68
CA LEU A 54 -5.78 -1.12 -3.72
C LEU A 54 -6.54 -1.64 -4.94
N ALA A 55 -7.69 -1.03 -5.28
CA ALA A 55 -8.47 -1.38 -6.46
C ALA A 55 -7.65 -1.19 -7.75
N ASP A 56 -6.95 -0.07 -7.89
CA ASP A 56 -6.06 0.23 -9.01
C ASP A 56 -4.87 -0.72 -9.09
N ALA A 57 -4.36 -1.16 -7.94
CA ALA A 57 -3.30 -2.16 -7.86
C ALA A 57 -3.79 -3.60 -8.12
N GLY A 58 -5.08 -3.79 -8.45
CA GLY A 58 -5.69 -5.09 -8.72
C GLY A 58 -5.96 -5.93 -7.46
N VAL A 59 -5.95 -5.30 -6.29
CA VAL A 59 -6.22 -5.92 -4.99
C VAL A 59 -7.62 -5.51 -4.54
N SER A 60 -8.58 -6.43 -4.62
CA SER A 60 -9.86 -6.25 -3.94
C SER A 60 -9.75 -6.83 -2.53
N PRO A 61 -10.01 -6.04 -1.46
CA PRO A 61 -10.00 -6.55 -0.09
C PRO A 61 -11.12 -7.56 0.21
N ASP A 62 -12.01 -7.84 -0.75
CA ASP A 62 -13.06 -8.85 -0.69
C ASP A 62 -12.73 -10.08 -1.57
N ARG A 63 -11.89 -11.00 -1.09
CA ARG A 63 -11.95 -12.41 -1.53
C ARG A 63 -11.37 -13.42 -0.56
#